data_AF-A0A6J4SH90-F1
#
_entry.id   AF-A0A6J4SH90-F1
#
_cell.length_a   1.000
_cell.length_b   1.000
_cell.length_c   1.000
_cell.angle_alpha   90.00
_cell.angle_beta   90.00
_cell.angle_gamma   90.00
#
_symmetry.space_group_name_H-M   'P 1'
#
loop_
_entity.id
_entity.type
_entity.pdbx_description
1 polymer ?
#
loop_
_entity_poly.entity_id
_entity_poly.type
_entity_poly.pdbx_seq_one_letter_code
_entity_poly.pdbx_strand_id
1 'polypeptide(L)'
;ESFVLPVLTYTRPTAARDALRWRHATLPAAKARARQLGLAGAAFPWRTIAGEESSGYWPAGTAAFHIGADIADAVARYGHVTEDAEFERECGLNLLVETARLWRSLGHHDHRGGFRIDGVTGPDEYSAVADNNVYTNLMAQRNLRAASAAVERHRDLGAALGVDDDEIASWRAAAEAVVLPYDEALGVHAQSEDFTEHEEWDFAATTREEYPLLLNFPYFNLYRKQVVKQADLVLALHARGDAFSDEDKARDFDYYEARTVRDSSLSACTQAVVAAEVGHLELAYDYLGAAALMDLHDLEHNTRDGVHMASLAGGWIGLVAGFGGMRDHDGDLTFRPRLPPALTRLALTLRVRRRRLHVEVRPDAATYTLQGGAALSLTHHGDSLEVAAGRPATRAIPPAPERPRPEQPPGREPQRRA
;
A
#
# COMPACT_ATOMS: atom_id res chain seq x y z
N GLU A 1 8.33 -2.26 3.59
CA GLU A 1 8.40 -0.80 3.36
C GLU A 1 7.02 -0.16 3.51
N SER A 2 5.98 -0.76 2.92
CA SER A 2 4.60 -0.26 2.85
C SER A 2 3.86 -0.03 4.17
N PHE A 3 4.30 -0.62 5.28
CA PHE A 3 3.60 -0.52 6.58
C PHE A 3 4.37 0.34 7.58
N VAL A 4 5.64 -0.02 7.87
CA VAL A 4 6.43 0.68 8.88
C VAL A 4 6.95 2.04 8.39
N LEU A 5 7.39 2.15 7.14
CA LEU A 5 8.02 3.39 6.67
C LEU A 5 7.06 4.57 6.53
N PRO A 6 5.77 4.42 6.16
CA PRO A 6 4.82 5.52 6.25
C PRO A 6 4.77 6.13 7.65
N VAL A 7 4.65 5.30 8.69
CA VAL A 7 4.66 5.77 10.09
C VAL A 7 5.95 6.55 10.39
N LEU A 8 7.11 5.98 10.07
CA LEU A 8 8.39 6.61 10.36
C LEU A 8 8.63 7.88 9.54
N THR A 9 8.20 7.92 8.28
CA THR A 9 8.35 9.10 7.42
C THR A 9 7.63 10.31 8.02
N TYR A 10 6.42 10.10 8.53
CA TYR A 10 5.60 11.15 9.12
C TYR A 10 5.87 11.46 10.60
N THR A 11 6.62 10.62 11.31
CA THR A 11 6.85 10.80 12.77
C THR A 11 8.33 10.95 13.12
N ARG A 12 9.19 10.17 12.49
CA ARG A 12 10.65 10.11 12.73
C ARG A 12 11.42 9.89 11.42
N PRO A 13 11.44 10.88 10.51
CA PRO A 13 11.97 10.72 9.16
C PRO A 13 13.43 10.26 9.09
N THR A 14 14.26 10.58 10.09
CA THR A 14 15.65 10.07 10.13
C THR A 14 15.70 8.54 10.17
N ALA A 15 14.77 7.88 10.87
CA ALA A 15 14.71 6.42 10.91
C ALA A 15 14.25 5.81 9.57
N ALA A 16 13.33 6.48 8.87
CA ALA A 16 12.94 6.09 7.52
C ALA A 16 14.12 6.21 6.54
N ARG A 17 14.89 7.30 6.64
CA ARG A 17 16.12 7.53 5.87
C ARG A 17 17.13 6.40 6.05
N ASP A 18 17.37 5.98 7.30
CA ASP A 18 18.35 4.93 7.61
C ASP A 18 17.93 3.58 7.02
N ALA A 19 16.64 3.23 7.09
CA ALA A 19 16.10 2.02 6.48
C ALA A 19 16.25 2.03 4.94
N LEU A 20 15.95 3.16 4.30
CA LEU A 20 16.12 3.31 2.85
C LEU A 20 17.60 3.32 2.42
N ARG A 21 18.49 3.91 3.24
CA ARG A 21 19.94 3.83 3.03
C ARG A 21 20.45 2.40 3.11
N TRP A 22 19.88 1.56 3.97
CA TRP A 22 20.20 0.14 4.01
C TRP A 22 19.73 -0.61 2.74
N ARG A 23 18.55 -0.27 2.19
CA ARG A 23 18.15 -0.77 0.86
C ARG A 23 19.13 -0.33 -0.23
N HIS A 24 19.59 0.91 -0.20
CA HIS A 24 20.61 1.39 -1.12
C HIS A 24 21.95 0.63 -0.94
N ALA A 25 22.38 0.38 0.30
CA ALA A 25 23.60 -0.37 0.57
C ALA A 25 23.55 -1.83 0.09
N THR A 26 22.36 -2.43 0.04
CA THR A 26 22.13 -3.81 -0.45
C THR A 26 21.77 -3.87 -1.94
N LEU A 27 21.71 -2.72 -2.64
CA LEU A 27 21.39 -2.64 -4.06
C LEU A 27 22.30 -3.51 -4.96
N PRO A 28 23.62 -3.65 -4.72
CA PRO A 28 24.45 -4.57 -5.51
C PRO A 28 23.96 -6.03 -5.48
N ALA A 29 23.48 -6.50 -4.33
CA ALA A 29 22.91 -7.85 -4.18
C ALA A 29 21.57 -7.98 -4.93
N ALA A 30 20.72 -6.96 -4.86
CA ALA A 30 19.46 -6.91 -5.61
C ALA A 30 19.69 -6.90 -7.15
N LYS A 31 20.72 -6.19 -7.62
CA LYS A 31 21.13 -6.22 -9.04
C LYS A 31 21.69 -7.59 -9.45
N ALA A 32 22.42 -8.27 -8.57
CA ALA A 32 22.87 -9.64 -8.81
C ALA A 32 21.69 -10.62 -8.91
N ARG A 33 20.68 -10.44 -8.05
CA ARG A 33 19.44 -11.21 -8.07
C ARG A 33 18.65 -10.98 -9.37
N ALA A 34 18.48 -9.74 -9.82
CA ALA A 34 17.84 -9.47 -11.11
C ALA A 34 18.54 -10.22 -12.26
N ARG A 35 19.87 -10.18 -12.33
CA ARG A 35 20.64 -10.95 -13.33
C ARG A 35 20.44 -12.47 -13.20
N GLN A 36 20.38 -13.00 -11.98
CA GLN A 36 20.09 -14.43 -11.74
C GLN A 36 18.73 -14.83 -12.30
N LEU A 37 17.74 -13.93 -12.25
CA LEU A 37 16.39 -14.13 -12.78
C LEU A 37 16.28 -13.79 -14.28
N GLY A 38 17.38 -13.42 -14.95
CA GLY A 38 17.36 -13.01 -16.36
C GLY A 38 16.75 -11.63 -16.61
N LEU A 39 16.66 -10.78 -15.57
CA LEU A 39 16.06 -9.46 -15.61
C LEU A 39 17.11 -8.35 -15.51
N ALA A 40 16.72 -7.13 -15.88
CA ALA A 40 17.51 -5.92 -15.68
C ALA A 40 17.15 -5.23 -14.35
N GLY A 41 17.91 -4.20 -14.00
CA GLY A 41 17.65 -3.41 -12.79
C GLY A 41 17.98 -4.14 -11.49
N ALA A 42 17.13 -3.95 -10.47
CA ALA A 42 17.30 -4.52 -9.14
C ALA A 42 16.05 -5.25 -8.64
N ALA A 43 16.17 -6.57 -8.45
CA ALA A 43 15.17 -7.40 -7.80
C ALA A 43 15.53 -7.55 -6.31
N PHE A 44 14.83 -6.81 -5.44
CA PHE A 44 15.06 -6.93 -4.00
C PHE A 44 14.52 -8.26 -3.45
N PRO A 45 15.19 -8.87 -2.47
CA PRO A 45 14.78 -10.17 -1.91
C PRO A 45 13.52 -10.06 -1.04
N TRP A 46 12.68 -11.10 -1.09
CA TRP A 46 11.50 -11.24 -0.25
C TRP A 46 11.84 -11.33 1.24
N ARG A 47 12.84 -12.15 1.60
CA ARG A 47 13.36 -12.24 2.97
C ARG A 47 14.87 -12.09 2.95
N THR A 48 15.40 -11.22 3.80
CA THR A 48 16.85 -11.00 3.86
C THR A 48 17.30 -10.39 5.18
N ILE A 49 18.58 -10.59 5.51
CA ILE A 49 19.33 -9.87 6.54
C ILE A 49 20.52 -9.14 5.91
N ALA A 50 21.24 -9.79 4.98
CA ALA A 50 22.47 -9.27 4.36
C ALA A 50 22.28 -8.67 2.96
N GLY A 51 21.04 -8.65 2.42
CA GLY A 51 20.71 -8.18 1.08
C GLY A 51 20.46 -9.30 0.05
N GLU A 52 20.88 -10.52 0.35
CA GLU A 52 20.63 -11.71 -0.47
C GLU A 52 19.30 -12.38 -0.09
N GLU A 53 18.64 -13.04 -1.06
CA GLU A 53 17.42 -13.79 -0.77
C GLU A 53 17.67 -14.96 0.17
N SER A 54 16.76 -15.12 1.13
CA SER A 54 16.79 -16.20 2.12
C SER A 54 15.44 -16.92 2.24
N SER A 55 14.42 -16.55 1.45
CA SER A 55 13.13 -17.24 1.43
C SER A 55 13.22 -18.60 0.70
N GLY A 56 12.86 -19.67 1.41
CA GLY A 56 12.58 -20.98 0.79
C GLY A 56 11.19 -21.07 0.16
N TYR A 57 10.33 -20.09 0.39
CA TYR A 57 8.99 -20.02 -0.21
C TYR A 57 9.09 -19.37 -1.59
N TRP A 58 9.21 -20.19 -2.64
CA TRP A 58 9.44 -19.73 -4.01
C TRP A 58 8.33 -18.84 -4.59
N PRO A 59 7.02 -19.03 -4.32
CA PRO A 59 5.96 -18.21 -4.91
C PRO A 59 6.08 -16.74 -4.55
N ALA A 60 6.54 -16.42 -3.34
CA ALA A 60 6.88 -15.05 -2.98
C ALA A 60 8.34 -14.72 -3.30
N GLY A 61 9.27 -15.60 -2.93
CA GLY A 61 10.71 -15.36 -3.12
C GLY A 61 11.07 -14.99 -4.55
N THR A 62 10.48 -15.66 -5.54
CA THR A 62 10.86 -15.51 -6.95
C THR A 62 9.86 -14.72 -7.78
N ALA A 63 8.60 -14.59 -7.35
CA ALA A 63 7.54 -13.95 -8.14
C ALA A 63 6.85 -12.75 -7.45
N ALA A 64 7.07 -12.49 -6.15
CA ALA A 64 6.53 -11.29 -5.48
C ALA A 64 7.41 -10.06 -5.72
N PHE A 65 7.44 -9.58 -6.97
CA PHE A 65 8.25 -8.43 -7.37
C PHE A 65 7.75 -7.09 -6.78
N HIS A 66 6.52 -7.05 -6.26
CA HIS A 66 5.91 -5.82 -5.71
C HIS A 66 6.77 -5.17 -4.60
N ILE A 67 7.64 -5.93 -3.93
CA ILE A 67 8.63 -5.39 -2.99
C ILE A 67 9.50 -4.27 -3.58
N GLY A 68 9.86 -4.37 -4.86
CA GLY A 68 10.61 -3.33 -5.56
C GLY A 68 9.81 -2.03 -5.69
N ALA A 69 8.50 -2.14 -5.91
CA ALA A 69 7.61 -0.98 -5.96
C ALA A 69 7.30 -0.42 -4.57
N ASP A 70 7.22 -1.27 -3.55
CA ASP A 70 7.06 -0.86 -2.14
C ASP A 70 8.25 0.01 -1.69
N ILE A 71 9.47 -0.39 -2.08
CA ILE A 71 10.69 0.38 -1.82
C ILE A 71 10.66 1.70 -2.58
N ALA A 72 10.30 1.68 -3.87
CA ALA A 72 10.22 2.89 -4.68
C ALA A 72 9.19 3.90 -4.17
N ASP A 73 7.99 3.45 -3.78
CA ASP A 73 6.97 4.31 -3.17
C ASP A 73 7.48 4.93 -1.87
N ALA A 74 8.15 4.15 -1.02
CA ALA A 74 8.74 4.67 0.21
C ALA A 74 9.84 5.72 -0.06
N VAL A 75 10.66 5.54 -1.10
CA VAL A 75 11.66 6.53 -1.52
C VAL A 75 10.99 7.82 -2.01
N ALA A 76 10.02 7.72 -2.91
CA ALA A 76 9.30 8.87 -3.46
C ALA A 76 8.56 9.64 -2.35
N ARG A 77 7.81 8.92 -1.51
CA ARG A 77 7.12 9.45 -0.33
C ARG A 77 8.07 10.16 0.61
N TYR A 78 9.21 9.53 0.94
CA TYR A 78 10.22 10.13 1.79
C TYR A 78 10.74 11.46 1.20
N GLY A 79 11.05 11.48 -0.09
CA GLY A 79 11.48 12.68 -0.80
C GLY A 79 10.46 13.82 -0.70
N HIS A 80 9.20 13.53 -1.04
CA HIS A 80 8.11 14.52 -1.00
C HIS A 80 7.82 15.04 0.41
N VAL A 81 7.90 14.17 1.43
CA VAL A 81 7.58 14.53 2.82
C VAL A 81 8.75 15.24 3.51
N THR A 82 10.00 14.97 3.16
CA THR A 82 11.16 15.52 3.90
C THR A 82 11.89 16.65 3.17
N GLU A 83 11.76 16.73 1.85
CA GLU A 83 12.57 17.61 0.99
C GLU A 83 14.07 17.41 1.29
N ASP A 84 14.50 16.15 1.51
CA ASP A 84 15.90 15.77 1.73
C ASP A 84 16.60 15.56 0.38
N ALA A 85 17.08 16.66 -0.19
CA ALA A 85 17.79 16.67 -1.46
C ALA A 85 19.12 15.88 -1.43
N GLU A 86 19.76 15.75 -0.26
CA GLU A 86 20.99 14.95 -0.13
C GLU A 86 20.64 13.46 -0.29
N PHE A 87 19.63 12.98 0.44
CA PHE A 87 19.17 11.59 0.30
C PHE A 87 18.69 11.28 -1.12
N GLU A 88 17.94 12.18 -1.74
CA GLU A 88 17.43 11.97 -3.10
C GLU A 88 18.58 11.77 -4.10
N ARG A 89 19.64 12.58 -4.01
CA ARG A 89 20.80 12.50 -4.90
C ARG A 89 21.70 11.30 -4.61
N GLU A 90 21.94 10.98 -3.33
CA GLU A 90 22.90 9.94 -2.92
C GLU A 90 22.31 8.52 -2.99
N CYS A 91 21.01 8.37 -2.76
CA CYS A 91 20.37 7.06 -2.57
C CYS A 91 19.07 6.94 -3.37
N GLY A 92 18.19 7.94 -3.28
CA GLY A 92 16.84 7.86 -3.81
C GLY A 92 16.80 7.66 -5.32
N LEU A 93 17.57 8.44 -6.08
CA LEU A 93 17.63 8.35 -7.53
C LEU A 93 18.04 6.95 -8.00
N ASN A 94 19.10 6.38 -7.40
CA ASN A 94 19.61 5.06 -7.78
C ASN A 94 18.58 3.95 -7.49
N LEU A 95 17.91 4.01 -6.34
CA LEU A 95 16.84 3.07 -5.99
C LEU A 95 15.66 3.14 -6.98
N LEU A 96 15.21 4.34 -7.34
CA LEU A 96 14.10 4.53 -8.29
C LEU A 96 14.49 4.05 -9.69
N VAL A 97 15.66 4.41 -10.19
CA VAL A 97 16.13 4.02 -11.53
C VAL A 97 16.26 2.50 -11.64
N GLU A 98 16.93 1.84 -10.69
CA GLU A 98 17.18 0.40 -10.77
C GLU A 98 15.90 -0.43 -10.59
N THR A 99 14.93 0.05 -9.82
CA THR A 99 13.63 -0.62 -9.71
C THR A 99 12.73 -0.31 -10.92
N ALA A 100 12.83 0.85 -11.56
CA ALA A 100 12.15 1.13 -12.84
C ALA A 100 12.68 0.25 -13.98
N ARG A 101 14.00 0.03 -14.04
CA ARG A 101 14.65 -0.94 -14.94
C ARG A 101 14.12 -2.35 -14.76
N LEU A 102 13.91 -2.77 -13.52
CA LEU A 102 13.28 -4.08 -13.22
C LEU A 102 11.90 -4.16 -13.88
N TRP A 103 11.02 -3.21 -13.58
CA TRP A 103 9.65 -3.19 -14.12
C TRP A 103 9.63 -3.19 -15.64
N ARG A 104 10.48 -2.37 -16.27
CA ARG A 104 10.57 -2.31 -17.73
C ARG A 104 11.06 -3.62 -18.36
N SER A 105 11.92 -4.36 -17.66
CA SER A 105 12.43 -5.66 -18.13
C SER A 105 11.49 -6.83 -17.85
N LEU A 106 10.70 -6.75 -16.78
CA LEU A 106 9.74 -7.77 -16.39
C LEU A 106 8.45 -7.67 -17.22
N GLY A 107 7.95 -6.46 -17.43
CA GLY A 107 6.74 -6.21 -18.20
C GLY A 107 6.98 -6.03 -19.70
N HIS A 108 5.92 -6.20 -20.48
CA HIS A 108 5.95 -6.07 -21.93
C HIS A 108 4.67 -5.42 -22.46
N HIS A 109 4.68 -4.93 -23.70
CA HIS A 109 3.46 -4.45 -24.35
C HIS A 109 2.81 -5.59 -25.13
N ASP A 110 1.50 -5.75 -24.98
CA ASP A 110 0.71 -6.69 -25.78
C ASP A 110 0.40 -6.13 -27.18
N HIS A 111 -0.27 -6.94 -28.00
CA HIS A 111 -0.68 -6.54 -29.36
C HIS A 111 -1.70 -5.38 -29.41
N ARG A 112 -2.34 -5.03 -28.27
CA ARG A 112 -3.29 -3.90 -28.15
C ARG A 112 -2.58 -2.64 -27.64
N GLY A 113 -1.28 -2.74 -27.33
CA GLY A 113 -0.49 -1.65 -26.78
C GLY A 113 -0.61 -1.50 -25.26
N GLY A 114 -1.24 -2.44 -24.55
CA GLY A 114 -1.28 -2.45 -23.09
C GLY A 114 0.03 -2.98 -22.50
N PHE A 115 0.57 -2.29 -21.48
CA PHE A 115 1.72 -2.74 -20.72
C PHE A 115 1.28 -3.71 -19.63
N ARG A 116 1.76 -4.95 -19.74
CA ARG A 116 1.40 -6.07 -18.88
C ARG A 116 2.56 -6.49 -18.01
N ILE A 117 2.25 -6.98 -16.82
CA ILE A 117 3.21 -7.65 -15.92
C ILE A 117 2.59 -8.99 -15.56
N ASP A 118 3.19 -10.04 -16.11
CA ASP A 118 2.65 -11.40 -16.07
C ASP A 118 3.49 -12.29 -15.13
N GLY A 119 2.88 -13.34 -14.59
CA GLY A 119 3.54 -14.35 -13.76
C GLY A 119 4.05 -13.84 -12.41
N VAL A 120 3.32 -12.93 -11.77
CA VAL A 120 3.70 -12.32 -10.48
C VAL A 120 2.82 -12.80 -9.33
N THR A 121 3.34 -12.72 -8.11
CA THR A 121 2.54 -12.95 -6.89
C THR A 121 2.30 -11.60 -6.24
N GLY A 122 1.02 -11.24 -6.05
CA GLY A 122 0.64 -10.02 -5.34
C GLY A 122 0.78 -10.15 -3.81
N PRO A 123 0.37 -9.13 -3.05
CA PRO A 123 0.24 -9.23 -1.60
C PRO A 123 -0.60 -10.44 -1.13
N ASP A 124 -1.61 -10.87 -1.90
CA ASP A 124 -2.36 -12.09 -1.62
C ASP A 124 -1.53 -13.33 -2.01
N GLU A 125 -0.87 -13.93 -1.03
CA GLU A 125 -0.09 -15.15 -1.25
C GLU A 125 -0.95 -16.40 -1.54
N TYR A 126 -2.29 -16.30 -1.53
CA TYR A 126 -3.20 -17.34 -2.04
C TYR A 126 -3.53 -17.18 -3.52
N SER A 127 -2.94 -16.19 -4.19
CA SER A 127 -2.99 -16.00 -5.64
C SER A 127 -1.56 -15.80 -6.16
N ALA A 128 -0.93 -16.88 -6.63
CA ALA A 128 0.48 -16.86 -7.02
C ALA A 128 0.69 -17.06 -8.53
N VAL A 129 1.72 -16.41 -9.07
CA VAL A 129 2.09 -16.46 -10.51
C VAL A 129 0.89 -16.12 -11.39
N ALA A 130 0.21 -15.03 -11.03
CA ALA A 130 -0.94 -14.48 -11.71
C ALA A 130 -0.52 -13.33 -12.63
N ASP A 131 -1.34 -13.09 -13.65
CA ASP A 131 -1.11 -12.04 -14.63
C ASP A 131 -1.83 -10.75 -14.24
N ASN A 132 -1.17 -9.61 -14.45
CA ASN A 132 -1.70 -8.27 -14.18
C ASN A 132 -2.36 -8.09 -12.81
N ASN A 133 -1.68 -8.53 -11.75
CA ASN A 133 -2.10 -8.20 -10.39
C ASN A 133 -2.23 -6.66 -10.23
N VAL A 134 -3.42 -6.17 -9.88
CA VAL A 134 -3.75 -4.73 -9.87
C VAL A 134 -2.84 -3.93 -8.94
N TYR A 135 -2.57 -4.46 -7.74
CA TYR A 135 -1.65 -3.82 -6.80
C TYR A 135 -0.26 -3.66 -7.41
N THR A 136 0.30 -4.75 -7.93
CA THR A 136 1.63 -4.78 -8.54
C THR A 136 1.73 -3.82 -9.73
N ASN A 137 0.74 -3.86 -10.63
CA ASN A 137 0.70 -3.03 -11.82
C ASN A 137 0.65 -1.53 -11.48
N LEU A 138 -0.23 -1.13 -10.57
CA LEU A 138 -0.32 0.27 -10.15
C LEU A 138 0.93 0.72 -9.38
N MET A 139 1.53 -0.13 -8.54
CA MET A 139 2.74 0.25 -7.81
C MET A 139 3.96 0.34 -8.74
N ALA A 140 4.07 -0.54 -9.74
CA ALA A 140 5.05 -0.45 -10.81
C ALA A 140 4.87 0.84 -11.64
N GLN A 141 3.63 1.20 -12.00
CA GLN A 141 3.31 2.45 -12.68
C GLN A 141 3.83 3.67 -11.91
N ARG A 142 3.55 3.74 -10.60
CA ARG A 142 4.01 4.86 -9.75
C ARG A 142 5.55 4.93 -9.73
N ASN A 143 6.23 3.79 -9.65
CA ASN A 143 7.69 3.76 -9.72
C ASN A 143 8.23 4.28 -11.05
N LEU A 144 7.70 3.80 -12.19
CA LEU A 144 8.13 4.24 -13.52
C LEU A 144 7.99 5.77 -13.69
N ARG A 145 6.89 6.35 -13.20
CA ARG A 145 6.68 7.81 -13.17
C ARG A 145 7.66 8.52 -12.24
N ALA A 146 7.85 8.00 -11.02
CA ALA A 146 8.75 8.57 -10.03
C ALA A 146 10.22 8.57 -10.49
N ALA A 147 10.69 7.47 -11.09
CA ALA A 147 12.04 7.35 -11.65
C ALA A 147 12.26 8.33 -12.81
N SER A 148 11.30 8.41 -13.73
CA SER A 148 11.32 9.39 -14.83
C SER A 148 11.48 10.80 -14.27
N ALA A 149 10.60 11.21 -13.35
CA ALA A 149 10.60 12.54 -12.75
C ALA A 149 11.90 12.83 -11.97
N ALA A 150 12.44 11.86 -11.24
CA ALA A 150 13.68 12.01 -10.49
C ALA A 150 14.89 12.23 -11.41
N VAL A 151 14.98 11.48 -12.51
CA VAL A 151 16.04 11.66 -13.52
C VAL A 151 15.95 13.04 -14.18
N GLU A 152 14.74 13.60 -14.36
CA GLU A 152 14.62 14.96 -14.93
C GLU A 152 15.07 16.05 -13.98
N ARG A 153 14.85 15.87 -12.68
CA ARG A 153 15.37 16.79 -11.67
C ARG A 153 16.88 16.72 -11.54
N HIS A 154 17.48 15.55 -11.80
CA HIS A 154 18.91 15.26 -11.61
C HIS A 154 19.54 14.69 -12.89
N ARG A 155 19.43 15.40 -14.02
CA ARG A 155 19.89 14.95 -15.35
C ARG A 155 21.36 14.52 -15.37
N ASP A 156 22.22 15.24 -14.67
CA ASP A 156 23.66 14.94 -14.54
C ASP A 156 23.89 13.58 -13.86
N LEU A 157 23.17 13.31 -12.77
CA LEU A 157 23.26 12.06 -12.04
C LEU A 157 22.58 10.90 -12.80
N GLY A 158 21.45 11.17 -13.48
CA GLY A 158 20.80 10.21 -14.35
C GLY A 158 21.72 9.74 -15.48
N ALA A 159 22.40 10.67 -16.14
CA ALA A 159 23.40 10.36 -17.16
C ALA A 159 24.59 9.56 -16.59
N ALA A 160 25.02 9.85 -15.35
CA ALA A 160 26.05 9.06 -14.67
C ALA A 160 25.61 7.62 -14.35
N LEU A 161 24.31 7.37 -14.21
CA LEU A 161 23.70 6.03 -14.10
C LEU A 161 23.44 5.36 -15.46
N GLY A 162 23.85 6.01 -16.56
CA GLY A 162 23.66 5.54 -17.93
C GLY A 162 22.21 5.61 -18.41
N VAL A 163 21.36 6.44 -17.79
CA VAL A 163 19.99 6.66 -18.24
C VAL A 163 20.00 7.67 -19.39
N ASP A 164 19.42 7.28 -20.52
CA ASP A 164 19.22 8.16 -21.69
C ASP A 164 17.74 8.54 -21.88
N ASP A 165 17.48 9.42 -22.85
CA ASP A 165 16.13 9.92 -23.11
C ASP A 165 15.17 8.82 -23.60
N ASP A 166 15.68 7.80 -24.30
CA ASP A 166 14.90 6.67 -24.79
C ASP A 166 14.45 5.77 -23.63
N GLU A 167 15.32 5.52 -22.65
CA GLU A 167 14.99 4.77 -21.44
C GLU A 167 13.89 5.50 -20.64
N ILE A 168 14.00 6.81 -20.45
CA ILE A 168 12.98 7.63 -19.78
C ILE A 168 11.65 7.61 -20.54
N ALA A 169 11.69 7.77 -21.87
CA ALA A 169 10.50 7.69 -22.71
C ALA A 169 9.83 6.31 -22.61
N SER A 170 10.63 5.24 -22.53
CA SER A 170 10.12 3.88 -22.39
C SER A 170 9.41 3.65 -21.05
N TRP A 171 9.89 4.25 -19.95
CA TRP A 171 9.24 4.16 -18.65
C TRP A 171 7.90 4.90 -18.65
N ARG A 172 7.84 6.09 -19.26
CA ARG A 172 6.62 6.85 -19.43
C ARG A 172 5.58 6.10 -20.26
N ALA A 173 6.00 5.56 -21.41
CA ALA A 173 5.11 4.80 -22.28
C ALA A 173 4.52 3.58 -21.55
N ALA A 174 5.34 2.83 -20.82
CA ALA A 174 4.87 1.71 -20.01
C ALA A 174 3.90 2.16 -18.90
N ALA A 175 4.21 3.25 -18.20
CA ALA A 175 3.35 3.78 -17.14
C ALA A 175 1.96 4.23 -17.64
N GLU A 176 1.88 4.84 -18.82
CA GLU A 176 0.61 5.27 -19.42
C GLU A 176 -0.22 4.12 -20.00
N ALA A 177 0.40 2.96 -20.23
CA ALA A 177 -0.23 1.81 -20.87
C ALA A 177 -0.57 0.66 -19.89
N VAL A 178 -0.32 0.80 -18.59
CA VAL A 178 -0.52 -0.28 -17.61
C VAL A 178 -1.95 -0.83 -17.66
N VAL A 179 -2.06 -2.16 -17.81
CA VAL A 179 -3.34 -2.87 -17.83
C VAL A 179 -3.86 -3.08 -16.41
N LEU A 180 -5.13 -2.79 -16.18
CA LEU A 180 -5.84 -3.09 -14.94
C LEU A 180 -7.05 -3.96 -15.28
N PRO A 181 -7.10 -5.23 -14.85
CA PRO A 181 -8.23 -6.08 -15.16
C PRO A 181 -9.50 -5.61 -14.43
N TYR A 182 -10.59 -5.51 -15.18
CA TYR A 182 -11.91 -5.11 -14.70
C TYR A 182 -12.95 -6.08 -15.23
N ASP A 183 -13.77 -6.62 -14.33
CA ASP A 183 -14.88 -7.50 -14.67
C ASP A 183 -16.13 -6.64 -14.86
N GLU A 184 -16.55 -6.41 -16.10
CA GLU A 184 -17.73 -5.58 -16.41
C GLU A 184 -19.06 -6.18 -15.93
N ALA A 185 -19.15 -7.51 -15.83
CA ALA A 185 -20.38 -8.19 -15.42
C ALA A 185 -20.61 -8.05 -13.91
N LEU A 186 -19.53 -8.17 -13.13
CA LEU A 186 -19.54 -7.94 -11.68
C LEU A 186 -19.34 -6.46 -11.32
N GLY A 187 -18.82 -5.67 -12.27
CA GLY A 187 -18.31 -4.29 -12.16
C GLY A 187 -17.36 -4.08 -10.99
N VAL A 188 -16.37 -4.95 -10.88
CA VAL A 188 -15.28 -4.86 -9.89
C VAL A 188 -13.95 -5.02 -10.59
N HIS A 189 -12.90 -4.45 -10.02
CA HIS A 189 -11.55 -4.78 -10.46
C HIS A 189 -11.24 -6.23 -10.06
N ALA A 190 -10.80 -7.04 -11.02
CA ALA A 190 -10.28 -8.36 -10.70
C ALA A 190 -8.88 -8.18 -10.06
N GLN A 191 -8.56 -8.89 -8.99
CA GLN A 191 -7.30 -8.73 -8.26
C GLN A 191 -6.10 -9.01 -9.16
N SER A 192 -6.28 -9.96 -10.08
CA SER A 192 -5.44 -10.31 -11.20
C SER A 192 -6.35 -10.79 -12.33
N GLU A 193 -5.81 -11.02 -13.52
CA GLU A 193 -6.57 -11.66 -14.59
C GLU A 193 -7.15 -13.00 -14.14
N ASP A 194 -8.34 -13.30 -14.65
CA ASP A 194 -9.16 -14.49 -14.40
C ASP A 194 -9.57 -14.75 -12.93
N PHE A 195 -9.17 -13.91 -11.97
CA PHE A 195 -9.48 -14.13 -10.55
C PHE A 195 -10.99 -14.25 -10.31
N THR A 196 -11.80 -13.38 -10.92
CA THR A 196 -13.26 -13.37 -10.77
C THR A 196 -13.94 -14.55 -11.47
N GLU A 197 -13.22 -15.27 -12.33
CA GLU A 197 -13.70 -16.46 -13.05
C GLU A 197 -13.38 -17.77 -12.31
N HIS A 198 -12.52 -17.72 -11.30
CA HIS A 198 -12.19 -18.89 -10.48
C HIS A 198 -13.39 -19.41 -9.68
N GLU A 199 -13.31 -20.67 -9.25
CA GLU A 199 -14.32 -21.26 -8.37
C GLU A 199 -14.33 -20.53 -7.01
N GLU A 200 -15.51 -20.19 -6.50
CA GLU A 200 -15.66 -19.63 -5.16
C GLU A 200 -15.14 -20.63 -4.10
N TRP A 201 -14.50 -20.11 -3.06
CA TRP A 201 -14.16 -20.92 -1.91
C TRP A 201 -15.42 -21.24 -1.09
N ASP A 202 -15.57 -22.49 -0.63
CA ASP A 202 -16.70 -22.89 0.19
C ASP A 202 -16.49 -22.48 1.66
N PHE A 203 -16.69 -21.20 1.93
CA PHE A 203 -16.56 -20.65 3.28
C PHE A 203 -17.59 -21.22 4.27
N ALA A 204 -18.75 -21.69 3.78
CA ALA A 204 -19.79 -22.27 4.62
C ALA A 204 -19.40 -23.66 5.14
N ALA A 205 -18.67 -24.44 4.34
CA ALA A 205 -18.15 -25.74 4.76
C ALA A 205 -16.82 -25.68 5.52
N THR A 206 -16.13 -24.54 5.53
CA THR A 206 -14.83 -24.38 6.19
C THR A 206 -15.01 -24.15 7.68
N THR A 207 -14.48 -25.02 8.54
CA THR A 207 -14.61 -24.88 10.00
C THR A 207 -13.55 -23.94 10.59
N ARG A 208 -13.75 -23.52 11.84
CA ARG A 208 -12.83 -22.60 12.54
C ARG A 208 -11.41 -23.19 12.68
N GLU A 209 -11.31 -24.50 12.89
CA GLU A 209 -10.07 -25.23 13.09
C GLU A 209 -9.25 -25.38 11.80
N GLU A 210 -9.88 -25.18 10.64
CA GLU A 210 -9.23 -25.25 9.33
C GLU A 210 -8.53 -23.92 8.94
N TYR A 211 -8.62 -22.89 9.80
CA TYR A 211 -7.84 -21.66 9.66
C TYR A 211 -6.56 -21.70 10.53
N PRO A 212 -5.44 -21.09 10.06
CA PRO A 212 -5.29 -20.46 8.75
C PRO A 212 -5.23 -21.50 7.62
N LEU A 213 -5.78 -21.16 6.46
CA LEU A 213 -6.00 -22.11 5.36
C LEU A 213 -4.69 -22.72 4.85
N LEU A 214 -3.59 -21.96 4.85
CA LEU A 214 -2.28 -22.44 4.39
C LEU A 214 -1.72 -23.62 5.21
N LEU A 215 -2.19 -23.81 6.44
CA LEU A 215 -1.77 -24.93 7.30
C LEU A 215 -2.63 -26.18 7.09
N ASN A 216 -3.82 -26.04 6.50
CA ASN A 216 -4.82 -27.11 6.41
C ASN A 216 -5.12 -27.52 4.96
N PHE A 217 -4.84 -26.66 3.98
CA PHE A 217 -5.11 -26.91 2.57
C PHE A 217 -3.86 -26.74 1.70
N PRO A 218 -3.69 -27.58 0.66
CA PRO A 218 -2.60 -27.39 -0.30
C PRO A 218 -2.75 -26.06 -1.06
N TYR A 219 -1.64 -25.35 -1.26
CA TYR A 219 -1.59 -24.12 -2.05
C TYR A 219 -2.22 -24.26 -3.44
N PHE A 220 -2.05 -25.41 -4.11
CA PHE A 220 -2.72 -25.71 -5.38
C PHE A 220 -4.25 -25.48 -5.33
N ASN A 221 -4.89 -25.82 -4.22
CA ASN A 221 -6.33 -25.63 -4.05
C ASN A 221 -6.68 -24.15 -3.82
N LEU A 222 -5.84 -23.42 -3.08
CA LEU A 222 -6.03 -21.99 -2.80
C LEU A 222 -5.86 -21.16 -4.08
N TYR A 223 -4.80 -21.40 -4.86
CA TYR A 223 -4.41 -20.62 -6.05
C TYR A 223 -5.45 -20.57 -7.18
N ARG A 224 -6.39 -21.51 -7.18
CA ARG A 224 -7.39 -21.66 -8.24
C ARG A 224 -8.81 -21.30 -7.79
N LYS A 225 -8.93 -20.67 -6.61
CA LYS A 225 -10.19 -20.33 -5.98
C LYS A 225 -10.21 -18.87 -5.59
N GLN A 226 -11.42 -18.33 -5.44
CA GLN A 226 -11.63 -16.98 -4.93
C GLN A 226 -11.53 -16.98 -3.40
N VAL A 227 -10.30 -16.94 -2.89
CA VAL A 227 -10.00 -16.77 -1.47
C VAL A 227 -8.75 -15.93 -1.31
N VAL A 228 -8.84 -14.91 -0.44
CA VAL A 228 -7.80 -13.90 -0.29
C VAL A 228 -7.20 -14.00 1.10
N LYS A 229 -5.90 -14.28 1.17
CA LYS A 229 -5.16 -14.39 2.44
C LYS A 229 -5.20 -13.07 3.22
N GLN A 230 -4.92 -11.98 2.52
CA GLN A 230 -4.76 -10.63 3.07
C GLN A 230 -5.06 -9.58 2.01
N ALA A 231 -5.31 -8.34 2.43
CA ALA A 231 -5.57 -7.22 1.51
C ALA A 231 -4.55 -7.11 0.36
N ASP A 232 -5.05 -7.27 -0.87
CA ASP A 232 -4.30 -7.12 -2.13
C ASP A 232 -4.96 -6.04 -3.00
N LEU A 233 -6.14 -6.31 -3.62
CA LEU A 233 -6.87 -5.22 -4.28
C LEU A 233 -7.25 -4.13 -3.26
N VAL A 234 -7.71 -4.52 -2.07
CA VAL A 234 -8.01 -3.56 -0.99
C VAL A 234 -6.77 -2.74 -0.59
N LEU A 235 -5.56 -3.31 -0.71
CA LEU A 235 -4.32 -2.57 -0.53
C LEU A 235 -4.03 -1.62 -1.69
N ALA A 236 -4.39 -1.97 -2.92
CA ALA A 236 -4.34 -1.08 -4.07
C ALA A 236 -5.30 0.12 -3.90
N LEU A 237 -6.54 -0.11 -3.44
CA LEU A 237 -7.51 0.95 -3.15
C LEU A 237 -6.96 1.96 -2.13
N HIS A 238 -6.18 1.48 -1.15
CA HIS A 238 -5.51 2.34 -0.17
C HIS A 238 -4.29 3.06 -0.76
N ALA A 239 -3.31 2.33 -1.29
CA ALA A 239 -2.01 2.88 -1.72
C ALA A 239 -2.11 3.75 -2.99
N ARG A 240 -3.04 3.38 -3.87
CA ARG A 240 -3.30 3.99 -5.18
C ARG A 240 -4.75 4.43 -5.30
N GLY A 241 -5.33 4.94 -4.20
CA GLY A 241 -6.69 5.45 -4.18
C GLY A 241 -6.99 6.59 -5.16
N ASP A 242 -5.95 7.18 -5.77
CA ASP A 242 -6.01 8.12 -6.90
C ASP A 242 -6.41 7.47 -8.23
N ALA A 243 -6.32 6.14 -8.35
CA ALA A 243 -6.61 5.39 -9.57
C ALA A 243 -8.05 4.86 -9.65
N PHE A 244 -8.87 5.07 -8.60
CA PHE A 244 -10.20 4.48 -8.47
C PHE A 244 -11.24 5.55 -8.17
N SER A 245 -12.46 5.39 -8.71
CA SER A 245 -13.59 6.21 -8.28
C SER A 245 -14.05 5.83 -6.87
N ASP A 246 -14.81 6.72 -6.21
CA ASP A 246 -15.38 6.42 -4.89
C ASP A 246 -16.38 5.24 -4.96
N GLU A 247 -17.01 5.01 -6.11
CA GLU A 247 -17.94 3.88 -6.30
C GLU A 247 -17.20 2.57 -6.58
N ASP A 248 -16.12 2.58 -7.39
CA ASP A 248 -15.28 1.40 -7.59
C ASP A 248 -14.72 0.92 -6.26
N LYS A 249 -14.17 1.85 -5.45
CA LYS A 249 -13.64 1.51 -4.11
C LYS A 249 -14.68 0.81 -3.23
N ALA A 250 -15.94 1.24 -3.28
CA ALA A 250 -16.98 0.65 -2.44
C ALA A 250 -17.38 -0.74 -2.94
N ARG A 251 -17.58 -0.91 -4.26
CA ARG A 251 -17.92 -2.21 -4.85
C ARG A 251 -16.80 -3.23 -4.70
N ASP A 252 -15.58 -2.79 -4.97
CA ASP A 252 -14.38 -3.61 -4.77
C ASP A 252 -14.25 -4.00 -3.31
N PHE A 253 -14.39 -3.05 -2.37
CA PHE A 253 -14.32 -3.37 -0.94
C PHE A 253 -15.35 -4.41 -0.53
N ASP A 254 -16.62 -4.26 -0.92
CA ASP A 254 -17.69 -5.20 -0.60
C ASP A 254 -17.41 -6.61 -1.18
N TYR A 255 -16.91 -6.68 -2.43
CA TYR A 255 -16.60 -7.94 -3.09
C TYR A 255 -15.43 -8.68 -2.42
N TYR A 256 -14.34 -7.99 -2.10
CA TYR A 256 -13.16 -8.61 -1.50
C TYR A 256 -13.31 -8.86 0.00
N GLU A 257 -14.14 -8.10 0.71
CA GLU A 257 -14.42 -8.36 2.11
C GLU A 257 -15.07 -9.74 2.31
N ALA A 258 -15.96 -10.15 1.41
CA ALA A 258 -16.59 -11.47 1.43
C ALA A 258 -15.63 -12.64 1.16
N ARG A 259 -14.42 -12.37 0.66
CA ARG A 259 -13.42 -13.37 0.25
C ARG A 259 -12.12 -13.33 1.07
N THR A 260 -11.96 -12.33 1.95
CA THR A 260 -10.70 -12.12 2.68
C THR A 260 -10.72 -12.83 4.03
N VAL A 261 -9.84 -13.81 4.21
CA VAL A 261 -9.75 -14.61 5.45
C VAL A 261 -8.89 -13.97 6.52
N ARG A 262 -8.03 -13.00 6.18
CA ARG A 262 -7.11 -12.33 7.11
C ARG A 262 -6.16 -13.30 7.82
N ASP A 263 -5.60 -14.28 7.10
CA ASP A 263 -4.58 -15.21 7.62
C ASP A 263 -3.19 -14.55 7.71
N SER A 264 -3.18 -13.23 7.85
CA SER A 264 -2.00 -12.39 7.99
C SER A 264 -2.35 -11.16 8.79
N SER A 265 -1.49 -10.87 9.76
CA SER A 265 -1.57 -9.68 10.61
C SER A 265 -1.56 -8.34 9.84
N LEU A 266 -1.16 -8.35 8.56
CA LEU A 266 -1.10 -7.14 7.73
C LEU A 266 -2.47 -6.72 7.15
N SER A 267 -3.46 -7.62 7.11
CA SER A 267 -4.72 -7.36 6.39
C SER A 267 -5.61 -6.34 7.09
N ALA A 268 -5.82 -6.50 8.40
CA ALA A 268 -6.85 -5.76 9.13
C ALA A 268 -6.65 -4.23 9.07
N CYS A 269 -5.41 -3.75 9.15
CA CYS A 269 -5.16 -2.31 9.14
C CYS A 269 -5.56 -1.65 7.80
N THR A 270 -5.32 -2.32 6.68
CA THR A 270 -5.71 -1.83 5.35
C THR A 270 -7.22 -1.88 5.17
N GLN A 271 -7.87 -2.94 5.65
CA GLN A 271 -9.33 -3.02 5.65
C GLN A 271 -9.95 -1.94 6.53
N ALA A 272 -9.35 -1.59 7.68
CA ALA A 272 -9.79 -0.47 8.51
C ALA A 272 -9.77 0.85 7.74
N VAL A 273 -8.73 1.08 6.94
CA VAL A 273 -8.57 2.30 6.16
C VAL A 273 -9.65 2.42 5.08
N VAL A 274 -9.83 1.37 4.28
CA VAL A 274 -10.81 1.40 3.18
C VAL A 274 -12.24 1.38 3.71
N ALA A 275 -12.54 0.58 4.75
CA ALA A 275 -13.84 0.59 5.42
C ALA A 275 -14.23 2.00 5.90
N ALA A 276 -13.29 2.74 6.50
CA ALA A 276 -13.55 4.12 6.94
C ALA A 276 -13.80 5.07 5.75
N GLU A 277 -13.07 4.89 4.65
CA GLU A 277 -13.21 5.69 3.44
C GLU A 277 -14.58 5.48 2.78
N VAL A 278 -15.03 4.23 2.63
CA VAL A 278 -16.29 3.88 1.93
C VAL A 278 -17.54 4.00 2.80
N GLY A 279 -17.40 4.20 4.11
CA GLY A 279 -18.50 4.56 5.03
C GLY A 279 -18.81 3.54 6.13
N HIS A 280 -18.13 2.39 6.18
CA HIS A 280 -18.33 1.37 7.22
C HIS A 280 -17.53 1.68 8.49
N LEU A 281 -17.83 2.80 9.15
CA LEU A 281 -17.03 3.31 10.28
C LEU A 281 -16.98 2.36 11.49
N GLU A 282 -18.06 1.64 11.81
CA GLU A 282 -18.04 0.65 12.87
C GLU A 282 -17.15 -0.55 12.52
N LEU A 283 -17.23 -1.04 11.29
CA LEU A 283 -16.36 -2.13 10.80
C LEU A 283 -14.90 -1.69 10.80
N ALA A 284 -14.61 -0.46 10.37
CA ALA A 284 -13.28 0.13 10.46
C ALA A 284 -12.77 0.18 11.91
N TYR A 285 -13.65 0.44 12.87
CA TYR A 285 -13.31 0.48 14.29
C TYR A 285 -13.04 -0.93 14.86
N ASP A 286 -13.76 -1.93 14.40
CA ASP A 286 -13.48 -3.35 14.68
C ASP A 286 -12.10 -3.75 14.16
N TYR A 287 -11.77 -3.41 12.91
CA TYR A 287 -10.47 -3.69 12.30
C TYR A 287 -9.30 -2.92 12.92
N LEU A 288 -9.50 -1.66 13.31
CA LEU A 288 -8.49 -0.94 14.09
C LEU A 288 -8.17 -1.70 15.37
N GLY A 289 -9.19 -2.26 16.04
CA GLY A 289 -9.03 -3.11 17.20
C GLY A 289 -8.16 -4.33 16.91
N ALA A 290 -8.49 -5.09 15.86
CA ALA A 290 -7.72 -6.26 15.45
C ALA A 290 -6.25 -5.92 15.18
N ALA A 291 -5.97 -4.84 14.44
CA ALA A 291 -4.60 -4.43 14.14
C ALA A 291 -3.83 -3.93 15.38
N ALA A 292 -4.46 -3.09 16.21
CA ALA A 292 -3.80 -2.46 17.35
C ALA A 292 -3.63 -3.37 18.56
N LEU A 293 -4.48 -4.40 18.70
CA LEU A 293 -4.48 -5.31 19.85
C LEU A 293 -4.00 -6.73 19.49
N MET A 294 -3.54 -6.94 18.25
CA MET A 294 -3.02 -8.21 17.71
C MET A 294 -2.17 -8.99 18.72
N ASP A 295 -1.04 -8.40 19.13
CA ASP A 295 -0.08 -9.03 20.04
C ASP A 295 -0.57 -9.01 21.50
N LEU A 296 -1.28 -7.95 21.91
CA LEU A 296 -1.74 -7.80 23.30
C LEU A 296 -2.81 -8.83 23.68
N HIS A 297 -3.64 -9.22 22.71
CA HIS A 297 -4.70 -10.22 22.87
C HIS A 297 -4.34 -11.57 22.26
N ASP A 298 -3.13 -11.72 21.71
CA ASP A 298 -2.64 -12.94 21.05
C ASP A 298 -3.64 -13.48 20.02
N LEU A 299 -4.13 -12.61 19.13
CA LEU A 299 -5.24 -12.92 18.20
C LEU A 299 -4.89 -14.06 17.22
N GLU A 300 -3.62 -14.20 16.85
CA GLU A 300 -3.10 -15.25 15.95
C GLU A 300 -2.43 -16.41 16.72
N HIS A 301 -2.54 -16.42 18.06
CA HIS A 301 -2.02 -17.48 18.94
C HIS A 301 -0.53 -17.81 18.78
N ASN A 302 0.26 -16.83 18.36
CA ASN A 302 1.67 -16.97 18.00
C ASN A 302 2.55 -15.81 18.52
N THR A 303 2.04 -14.93 19.39
CA THR A 303 2.81 -13.80 19.95
C THR A 303 4.07 -14.26 20.70
N ARG A 304 4.04 -15.49 21.23
CA ARG A 304 5.21 -16.13 21.86
C ARG A 304 6.42 -16.25 20.90
N ASP A 305 6.17 -16.27 19.59
CA ASP A 305 7.21 -16.43 18.55
C ASP A 305 7.80 -15.06 18.15
N GLY A 306 7.17 -13.95 18.57
CA GLY A 306 7.60 -12.58 18.32
C GLY A 306 6.42 -11.64 18.11
N VAL A 307 6.65 -10.33 18.24
CA VAL A 307 5.63 -9.31 17.97
C VAL A 307 5.48 -9.03 16.48
N HIS A 308 4.26 -8.72 16.04
CA HIS A 308 3.94 -8.43 14.65
C HIS A 308 4.25 -6.97 14.30
N MET A 309 5.52 -6.66 14.03
CA MET A 309 6.00 -5.28 13.77
C MET A 309 5.21 -4.51 12.70
N ALA A 310 4.76 -5.19 11.64
CA ALA A 310 3.92 -4.56 10.62
C ALA A 310 2.50 -4.25 11.13
N SER A 311 1.91 -5.13 11.94
CA SER A 311 0.59 -4.91 12.57
C SER A 311 0.64 -3.77 13.59
N LEU A 312 1.74 -3.63 14.34
CA LEU A 312 1.94 -2.50 15.26
C LEU A 312 1.90 -1.16 14.52
N ALA A 313 2.52 -1.08 13.33
CA ALA A 313 2.38 0.08 12.46
C ALA A 313 0.93 0.27 11.97
N GLY A 314 0.21 -0.84 11.76
CA GLY A 314 -1.20 -0.89 11.40
C GLY A 314 -2.13 -0.11 12.33
N GLY A 315 -1.85 -0.07 13.64
CA GLY A 315 -2.61 0.76 14.58
C GLY A 315 -2.50 2.26 14.28
N TRP A 316 -1.31 2.74 13.93
CA TRP A 316 -1.12 4.12 13.47
C TRP A 316 -1.77 4.36 12.12
N ILE A 317 -1.64 3.43 11.18
CA ILE A 317 -2.24 3.52 9.84
C ILE A 317 -3.77 3.64 9.92
N GLY A 318 -4.43 2.79 10.70
CA GLY A 318 -5.89 2.85 10.87
C GLY A 318 -6.37 4.17 11.48
N LEU A 319 -5.60 4.76 12.41
CA LEU A 319 -5.92 6.07 12.98
C LEU A 319 -5.67 7.21 11.99
N VAL A 320 -4.52 7.23 11.30
CA VAL A 320 -4.11 8.36 10.47
C VAL A 320 -4.71 8.30 9.06
N ALA A 321 -4.54 7.18 8.36
CA ALA A 321 -5.07 6.99 7.02
C ALA A 321 -6.56 6.60 7.03
N GLY A 322 -7.02 5.85 8.04
CA GLY A 322 -8.43 5.49 8.17
C GLY A 322 -9.26 6.66 8.68
N PHE A 323 -9.28 6.87 10.00
CA PHE A 323 -10.14 7.88 10.61
C PHE A 323 -9.68 9.33 10.40
N GLY A 324 -8.37 9.57 10.31
CA GLY A 324 -7.85 10.85 9.85
C GLY A 324 -8.10 11.10 8.36
N GLY A 325 -8.43 10.05 7.60
CA GLY A 325 -8.67 10.11 6.16
C GLY A 325 -7.48 10.64 5.38
N MET A 326 -6.26 10.50 5.92
CA MET A 326 -5.06 11.04 5.31
C MET A 326 -4.66 10.22 4.08
N ARG A 327 -4.40 10.89 2.96
CA ARG A 327 -3.67 10.32 1.82
C ARG A 327 -2.55 11.26 1.41
N ASP A 328 -1.53 10.67 0.80
CA ASP A 328 -0.41 11.37 0.19
C ASP A 328 -0.09 10.68 -1.13
N HIS A 329 -0.49 11.37 -2.20
CA HIS A 329 -0.28 10.98 -3.58
C HIS A 329 0.70 11.97 -4.19
N ASP A 330 1.95 11.53 -4.35
CA ASP A 330 3.01 12.32 -4.98
C ASP A 330 3.25 13.71 -4.33
N GLY A 331 3.08 13.80 -3.01
CA GLY A 331 3.28 15.02 -2.24
C GLY A 331 2.01 15.86 -2.05
N ASP A 332 0.89 15.49 -2.69
CA ASP A 332 -0.42 16.09 -2.47
C ASP A 332 -1.09 15.48 -1.24
N LEU A 333 -1.01 16.23 -0.14
CA LEU A 333 -1.53 15.82 1.16
C LEU A 333 -3.04 16.13 1.25
N THR A 334 -3.85 15.08 1.39
CA THR A 334 -5.31 15.20 1.48
C THR A 334 -5.85 14.57 2.76
N PHE A 335 -7.00 15.04 3.21
CA PHE A 335 -7.70 14.57 4.39
C PHE A 335 -9.21 14.45 4.11
N ARG A 336 -9.76 13.27 4.39
CA ARG A 336 -11.21 12.99 4.41
C ARG A 336 -11.61 12.40 5.77
N PRO A 337 -11.42 13.13 6.88
CA PRO A 337 -11.52 12.56 8.22
C PRO A 337 -12.95 12.16 8.58
N ARG A 338 -13.09 11.04 9.29
CA ARG A 338 -14.37 10.52 9.80
C ARG A 338 -14.11 9.79 11.11
N LEU A 339 -14.99 9.95 12.10
CA LEU A 339 -14.91 9.21 13.37
C LEU A 339 -16.08 8.23 13.52
N PRO A 340 -15.83 7.01 14.01
CA PRO A 340 -16.91 6.13 14.43
C PRO A 340 -17.58 6.69 15.70
N PRO A 341 -18.83 6.31 16.01
CA PRO A 341 -19.55 6.80 17.19
C PRO A 341 -18.79 6.59 18.51
N ALA A 342 -17.98 5.53 18.60
CA ALA A 342 -17.17 5.21 19.78
C ALA A 342 -16.01 6.20 20.04
N LEU A 343 -15.61 7.02 19.05
CA LEU A 343 -14.51 7.98 19.19
C LEU A 343 -15.04 9.41 19.15
N THR A 344 -14.84 10.16 20.23
CA THR A 344 -15.26 11.57 20.33
C THR A 344 -14.21 12.54 19.80
N ARG A 345 -12.94 12.12 19.73
CA ARG A 345 -11.83 12.95 19.26
C ARG A 345 -10.66 12.10 18.82
N LEU A 346 -10.03 12.47 17.71
CA LEU A 346 -8.71 12.01 17.28
C LEU A 346 -7.78 13.22 17.17
N ALA A 347 -6.59 13.14 17.73
CA ALA A 347 -5.60 14.21 17.60
C ALA A 347 -4.22 13.63 17.32
N LEU A 348 -3.61 14.07 16.23
CA LEU A 348 -2.34 13.55 15.72
C LEU A 348 -1.42 14.70 15.29
N THR A 349 -0.12 14.43 15.25
CA THR A 349 0.87 15.38 14.74
C THR A 349 1.75 14.71 13.72
N LEU A 350 1.83 15.29 12.53
CA LEU A 350 2.61 14.80 11.40
C LEU A 350 3.77 15.74 11.13
N ARG A 351 4.89 15.18 10.71
CA ARG A 351 6.02 15.93 10.15
C ARG A 351 5.89 15.93 8.63
N VAL A 352 5.71 17.10 8.06
CA VAL A 352 5.55 17.30 6.61
C VAL A 352 6.40 18.48 6.19
N ARG A 353 7.32 18.26 5.26
CA ARG A 353 8.26 19.24 4.68
C ARG A 353 9.01 20.04 5.76
N ARG A 354 9.49 19.34 6.81
CA ARG A 354 10.14 19.91 8.02
C ARG A 354 9.24 20.75 8.93
N ARG A 355 7.93 20.80 8.67
CA ARG A 355 6.93 21.46 9.51
C ARG A 355 6.17 20.43 10.35
N ARG A 356 5.54 20.87 11.43
CA ARG A 356 4.66 20.02 12.28
C ARG A 356 3.21 20.42 12.09
N LEU A 357 2.45 19.56 11.43
CA LEU A 357 1.01 19.72 11.24
C LEU A 357 0.28 18.95 12.33
N HIS A 358 -0.41 19.68 13.21
CA HIS A 358 -1.34 19.10 14.17
C HIS A 358 -2.73 19.02 13.53
N VAL A 359 -3.35 17.84 13.57
CA VAL A 359 -4.70 17.62 13.07
C VAL A 359 -5.55 17.11 14.23
N GLU A 360 -6.64 17.82 14.49
CA GLU A 360 -7.63 17.46 15.50
C GLU A 360 -8.97 17.21 14.81
N VAL A 361 -9.49 16.00 14.92
CA VAL A 361 -10.75 15.55 14.33
C VAL A 361 -11.76 15.37 15.46
N ARG A 362 -12.95 15.95 15.27
CA ARG A 362 -14.18 15.75 16.03
C ARG A 362 -15.26 15.20 15.09
N PRO A 363 -16.45 14.78 15.59
CA PRO A 363 -17.48 14.19 14.73
C PRO A 363 -17.94 15.09 13.57
N ASP A 364 -17.98 16.41 13.77
CA ASP A 364 -18.55 17.39 12.84
C ASP A 364 -17.50 18.31 12.19
N ALA A 365 -16.26 18.29 12.66
CA ALA A 365 -15.21 19.19 12.16
C ALA A 365 -13.79 18.66 12.36
N ALA A 366 -12.88 19.09 11.47
CA ALA A 366 -11.44 18.91 11.62
C ALA A 366 -10.75 20.27 11.71
N THR A 367 -9.80 20.40 12.64
CA THR A 367 -8.95 21.57 12.82
C THR A 367 -7.50 21.24 12.50
N TYR A 368 -6.91 22.03 11.62
CA TYR A 368 -5.52 21.92 11.18
C TYR A 368 -4.72 23.07 11.77
N THR A 369 -3.63 22.76 12.48
CA THR A 369 -2.76 23.76 13.12
C THR A 369 -1.32 23.51 12.73
N LEU A 370 -0.69 24.49 12.10
CA LEU A 370 0.74 24.47 11.81
C LEU A 370 1.53 25.01 13.00
N GLN A 371 2.42 24.20 13.59
CA GLN A 371 3.23 24.55 14.76
C GLN A 371 4.53 25.29 14.39
N GLY A 372 4.45 26.18 13.39
CA GLY A 372 5.57 26.97 12.86
C GLY A 372 6.00 26.58 11.44
N GLY A 373 6.75 27.49 10.80
CA GLY A 373 7.22 27.35 9.42
C GLY A 373 6.34 28.07 8.39
N ALA A 374 6.70 27.93 7.11
CA ALA A 374 5.92 28.45 5.98
C ALA A 374 4.55 27.75 5.88
N ALA A 375 3.57 28.44 5.30
CA ALA A 375 2.22 27.91 5.11
C ALA A 375 2.26 26.57 4.34
N LEU A 376 1.31 25.68 4.67
CA LEU A 376 1.18 24.37 4.05
C LEU A 376 -0.16 24.28 3.35
N SER A 377 -0.14 23.95 2.06
CA SER A 377 -1.33 23.63 1.27
C SER A 377 -1.69 22.16 1.48
N LEU A 378 -2.97 21.88 1.70
CA LEU A 378 -3.55 20.54 1.80
C LEU A 378 -4.99 20.56 1.29
N THR A 379 -5.60 19.39 1.13
CA THR A 379 -7.00 19.28 0.70
C THR A 379 -7.86 18.66 1.80
N HIS A 380 -9.04 19.23 2.07
CA HIS A 380 -10.04 18.70 3.00
C HIS A 380 -11.31 18.36 2.22
N HIS A 381 -11.69 17.09 2.12
CA HIS A 381 -12.87 16.63 1.36
C HIS A 381 -12.98 17.19 -0.07
N GLY A 382 -11.85 17.37 -0.75
CA GLY A 382 -11.78 17.93 -2.11
C GLY A 382 -11.55 19.45 -2.16
N ASP A 383 -11.76 20.16 -1.06
CA ASP A 383 -11.55 21.61 -0.98
C ASP A 383 -10.10 21.94 -0.61
N SER A 384 -9.48 22.82 -1.38
CA SER A 384 -8.14 23.33 -1.08
C SER A 384 -8.14 24.15 0.21
N LEU A 385 -7.13 23.92 1.04
CA LEU A 385 -6.92 24.60 2.31
C LEU A 385 -5.45 24.98 2.48
N GLU A 386 -5.20 26.24 2.78
CA GLU A 386 -3.90 26.71 3.24
C GLU A 386 -3.89 26.87 4.76
N VAL A 387 -2.90 26.28 5.42
CA VAL A 387 -2.71 26.34 6.87
C VAL A 387 -1.45 27.14 7.19
N ALA A 388 -1.63 28.29 7.82
CA ALA A 388 -0.53 29.17 8.23
C ALA A 388 -0.23 29.05 9.73
N ALA A 389 1.04 29.28 10.11
CA ALA A 389 1.45 29.28 11.51
C ALA A 389 0.66 30.33 12.32
N GLY A 390 0.19 29.94 13.51
CA GLY A 390 -0.60 30.82 14.39
C GLY A 390 -2.04 31.07 13.93
N ARG A 391 -2.49 30.49 12.81
CA ARG A 391 -3.87 30.58 12.31
C ARG A 391 -4.44 29.18 12.06
N PRO A 392 -4.98 28.51 13.10
CA PRO A 392 -5.68 27.24 12.93
C PRO A 392 -6.80 27.37 11.90
N ALA A 393 -6.96 26.35 11.06
CA ALA A 393 -8.02 26.28 10.08
C ALA A 393 -8.97 25.14 10.41
N THR A 394 -10.24 25.46 10.63
CA THR A 394 -11.29 24.47 10.90
C THR A 394 -12.17 24.29 9.66
N ARG A 395 -12.54 23.04 9.36
CA ARG A 395 -13.45 22.67 8.27
C ARG A 395 -14.49 21.67 8.77
N ALA A 396 -15.70 21.77 8.24
CA ALA A 396 -16.80 20.88 8.58
C ALA A 396 -16.62 19.52 7.91
N ILE A 397 -16.93 18.44 8.61
CA ILE A 397 -16.86 17.08 8.09
C ILE A 397 -18.25 16.69 7.56
N PRO A 398 -18.37 16.32 6.28
CA PRO A 398 -19.64 15.83 5.75
C PRO A 398 -19.99 14.45 6.33
N PRO A 399 -21.29 14.10 6.42
CA PRO A 399 -21.72 12.77 6.84
C PRO A 399 -21.06 11.63 6.03
N ALA A 400 -20.94 10.46 6.65
CA ALA A 400 -20.49 9.26 5.95
C ALA A 400 -21.57 8.74 5.00
N PRO A 401 -21.20 8.17 3.84
CA PRO A 401 -22.14 7.39 3.06
C PRO A 401 -22.72 6.27 3.92
N GLU A 402 -24.04 6.14 3.95
CA GLU A 402 -24.70 5.00 4.58
C GLU A 402 -24.73 3.84 3.57
N ARG A 403 -24.15 2.71 3.97
CA ARG A 403 -24.09 1.49 3.16
C ARG A 403 -24.38 0.27 4.04
N PRO A 404 -25.05 -0.78 3.51
CA PRO A 404 -25.18 -2.06 4.21
C PRO A 404 -23.81 -2.58 4.62
N ARG A 405 -23.67 -3.19 5.81
CA ARG A 405 -22.39 -3.79 6.20
C ARG A 405 -22.07 -4.94 5.21
N PRO A 406 -20.86 -5.00 4.64
CA PRO A 406 -20.49 -6.09 3.75
C PRO A 406 -20.51 -7.43 4.48
N GLU A 407 -20.62 -8.51 3.71
CA GLU A 407 -20.47 -9.87 4.23
C GLU A 407 -18.99 -10.21 4.44
N GLN A 408 -18.71 -11.09 5.39
CA GLN A 408 -17.38 -11.63 5.66
C GLN A 408 -17.46 -13.17 5.63
N PRO A 409 -16.35 -13.88 5.36
CA PRO A 409 -16.31 -15.32 5.55
C PRO A 409 -16.75 -15.70 6.99
N PRO A 410 -17.65 -16.70 7.16
CA PRO A 410 -18.11 -17.12 8.48
C PRO A 410 -16.96 -17.46 9.42
N GLY A 411 -17.01 -16.89 10.63
CA GLY A 411 -16.00 -17.11 11.66
C GLY A 411 -14.71 -16.30 11.46
N ARG A 412 -14.62 -15.49 10.40
CA ARG A 412 -13.50 -14.58 10.15
C ARG A 412 -13.84 -13.12 10.43
N GLU A 413 -15.07 -12.79 10.83
CA GLU A 413 -15.48 -11.43 11.20
C GLU A 413 -14.55 -10.86 12.29
N PRO A 414 -14.17 -9.56 12.20
CA PRO A 414 -13.41 -8.95 13.29
C PRO A 414 -14.27 -8.91 14.56
N GLN A 415 -13.62 -9.02 15.72
CA GLN A 415 -14.31 -8.88 17.00
C GLN A 415 -14.96 -7.50 17.11
N ARG A 416 -16.28 -7.48 17.35
CA ARG A 416 -17.04 -6.25 17.59
C ARG A 416 -16.46 -5.48 18.77
N ARG A 417 -16.16 -4.20 18.56
CA ARG A 417 -15.74 -3.30 19.64
C ARG A 417 -16.91 -2.48 20.16
N ALA A 418 -17.08 -2.52 21.48
CA ALA A 418 -18.10 -1.77 22.22
C ALA A 418 -17.69 -0.30 22.44
#